data_AF-A0A7Y4XA77-F1
#
_entry.id   AF-A0A7Y4XA77-F1
#
_cell.length_a   1.000
_cell.length_b   1.000
_cell.length_c   1.000
_cell.angle_alpha   90.00
_cell.angle_beta   90.00
_cell.angle_gamma   90.00
#
_symmetry.space_group_name_H-M   'P 1'
#
loop_
_entity.id
_entity.type
_entity.pdbx_description
1 polymer ?
#
loop_
_entity_poly.entity_id
_entity_poly.type
_entity_poly.pdbx_seq_one_letter_code
_entity_poly.pdbx_strand_id
1 'polypeptide(L)'
;MSVAQLWKQEDFPIVYEGGEPKAVIVDVASFAQIELLLNNFLNRDSEPEDALLIESGILTTLVSRAKQEPPTADWRQELDEL
;
A
#
# COMPACT_ATOMS: atom_id res chain seq x y z
N MET A 1 -4.28 13.29 3.26
CA MET A 1 -3.99 12.95 1.86
C MET A 1 -4.66 11.61 1.61
N SER A 2 -5.65 11.57 0.73
CA SER A 2 -6.42 10.34 0.49
C SER A 2 -5.53 9.31 -0.16
N VAL A 3 -5.58 8.07 0.33
CA VAL A 3 -5.13 6.89 -0.40
C VAL A 3 -5.61 7.07 -1.84
N ALA A 4 -4.67 7.05 -2.78
CA ALA A 4 -4.91 7.26 -4.20
C ALA A 4 -6.22 6.58 -4.58
N GLN A 5 -7.09 7.32 -5.26
CA GLN A 5 -8.37 6.86 -5.78
C GLN A 5 -8.11 5.51 -6.45
N LEU A 6 -8.48 4.42 -5.77
CA LEU A 6 -8.06 3.08 -6.16
C LEU A 6 -8.69 2.83 -7.52
N TRP A 7 -7.85 2.68 -8.56
CA TRP A 7 -8.35 2.57 -9.92
C TRP A 7 -9.33 1.40 -10.04
N LYS A 8 -10.45 1.65 -10.70
CA LYS A 8 -11.43 0.64 -11.08
C LYS A 8 -11.21 0.27 -12.53
N GLN A 9 -11.61 -0.95 -12.90
CA GLN A 9 -11.59 -1.40 -14.29
C GLN A 9 -12.37 -0.44 -15.22
N GLU A 10 -13.42 0.19 -14.69
CA GLU A 10 -14.25 1.20 -15.35
C GLU A 10 -13.47 2.45 -15.78
N ASP A 11 -12.35 2.73 -15.12
CA ASP A 11 -11.51 3.90 -15.36
C ASP A 11 -10.62 3.74 -16.60
N PHE A 12 -10.55 2.52 -17.17
CA PHE A 12 -9.68 2.20 -18.30
C PHE A 12 -10.45 1.63 -19.49
N PRO A 13 -10.08 1.98 -20.73
CA PRO A 13 -10.60 1.31 -21.91
C PRO A 13 -10.29 -0.19 -21.89
N ILE A 14 -11.32 -1.02 -22.10
CA ILE A 14 -11.21 -2.48 -22.06
C ILE A 14 -11.06 -3.02 -23.49
N VAL A 15 -10.11 -3.94 -23.68
CA VAL A 15 -9.93 -4.73 -24.90
C VAL A 15 -10.63 -6.07 -24.74
N TYR A 16 -11.49 -6.40 -25.70
CA TYR A 16 -12.27 -7.63 -25.73
C TYR A 16 -11.74 -8.59 -26.79
N GLU A 17 -11.79 -9.89 -26.51
CA GLU A 17 -11.51 -10.96 -27.45
C GLU A 17 -12.63 -12.02 -27.34
N GLY A 18 -13.29 -12.32 -28.46
CA GLY A 18 -14.41 -13.26 -28.45
C GLY A 18 -15.64 -12.82 -27.63
N GLY A 19 -15.75 -11.52 -27.31
CA GLY A 19 -16.79 -10.98 -26.43
C GLY A 19 -16.41 -10.90 -24.95
N GLU A 20 -15.26 -11.47 -24.58
CA GLU A 20 -14.77 -11.49 -23.19
C GLU A 20 -13.69 -10.42 -22.96
N PRO A 21 -13.69 -9.74 -21.80
CA PRO A 21 -12.68 -8.75 -21.47
C PRO A 21 -11.32 -9.43 -21.24
N LYS A 22 -10.28 -9.01 -21.98
CA LYS A 22 -8.94 -9.64 -21.95
C LYS A 22 -7.84 -8.72 -21.43
N ALA A 23 -7.94 -7.41 -21.68
CA ALA A 23 -6.93 -6.45 -21.23
C ALA A 23 -7.54 -5.06 -21.02
N VAL A 24 -6.79 -4.17 -20.38
CA VAL A 24 -7.12 -2.73 -20.28
C VAL A 24 -5.99 -1.91 -20.88
N ILE A 25 -6.33 -0.75 -21.45
CA ILE A 25 -5.36 0.19 -22.01
C ILE A 25 -5.05 1.24 -20.93
N VAL A 26 -3.76 1.43 -20.65
CA VAL A 26 -3.26 2.39 -19.67
C VAL A 26 -2.18 3.27 -20.31
N ASP A 27 -2.09 4.53 -19.91
CA ASP A 27 -0.95 5.36 -20.27
C ASP A 27 0.30 4.95 -19.47
N VAL A 28 1.48 5.39 -19.94
CA VAL A 28 2.77 4.98 -19.39
C VAL A 28 2.96 5.44 -17.94
N ALA A 29 2.44 6.61 -17.55
CA ALA A 29 2.56 7.10 -16.19
C ALA A 29 1.69 6.29 -15.23
N SER A 30 0.46 5.98 -15.63
CA SER A 30 -0.43 5.09 -14.88
C SER A 30 0.13 3.68 -14.79
N PHE A 31 0.71 3.14 -15.88
CA PHE A 31 1.35 1.83 -15.88
C PHE A 31 2.49 1.75 -14.84
N ALA A 32 3.40 2.73 -14.82
CA ALA A 32 4.52 2.74 -13.90
C ALA A 32 4.07 2.74 -12.41
N GLN A 33 2.98 3.45 -12.10
CA GLN A 33 2.43 3.46 -10.76
C GLN A 33 1.75 2.13 -10.40
N ILE A 34 1.00 1.53 -11.33
CA ILE A 34 0.39 0.20 -11.16
C ILE A 34 1.49 -0.85 -10.94
N GLU A 35 2.55 -0.83 -11.76
CA GLU A 35 3.69 -1.74 -11.66
C GLU A 35 4.40 -1.61 -10.31
N LEU A 36 4.65 -0.39 -9.84
CA LEU A 36 5.23 -0.14 -8.52
C LEU A 36 4.35 -0.74 -7.41
N LEU A 37 3.04 -0.53 -7.46
CA LEU A 37 2.12 -1.08 -6.46
C LEU A 37 2.09 -2.60 -6.51
N LEU A 38 1.94 -3.19 -7.70
CA LEU A 38 1.91 -4.63 -7.89
C LEU A 38 3.21 -5.27 -7.42
N ASN A 39 4.37 -4.69 -7.73
CA ASN A 39 5.66 -5.19 -7.25
C ASN A 39 5.78 -5.14 -5.73
N ASN A 40 5.25 -4.10 -5.06
CA ASN A 40 5.26 -4.04 -3.60
C ASN A 40 4.25 -5.02 -2.96
N PHE A 41 3.12 -5.27 -3.61
CA PHE A 41 2.11 -6.23 -3.11
C PHE A 41 2.50 -7.68 -3.37
N LEU A 42 3.06 -7.98 -4.54
CA LEU A 42 3.44 -9.33 -4.95
C LEU A 42 4.73 -9.80 -4.29
N ASN A 43 5.63 -8.89 -3.91
CA ASN A 43 6.84 -9.21 -3.16
C ASN A 43 6.64 -9.18 -1.64
N ARG A 44 5.38 -9.13 -1.17
CA ARG A 44 5.05 -9.30 0.25
C ARG A 44 4.86 -10.78 0.56
N ASP A 45 5.92 -11.57 0.37
CA ASP A 45 5.95 -12.88 1.03
C ASP A 45 5.93 -12.61 2.54
N SER A 46 5.07 -13.32 3.26
CA SER A 46 5.02 -13.15 4.71
C SER A 46 6.31 -13.71 5.28
N GLU A 47 7.07 -12.85 5.95
CA GLU A 47 8.31 -13.25 6.59
C GLU A 47 7.96 -13.96 7.93
N PRO A 48 8.74 -14.94 8.38
CA PRO A 48 8.55 -15.58 9.69
C PRO A 48 8.45 -14.56 10.84
N GLU A 49 9.15 -13.43 10.72
CA GLU A 49 9.16 -12.29 11.63
C GLU A 49 7.79 -11.60 11.73
N ASP A 50 6.95 -11.65 10.68
CA ASP A 50 5.59 -11.13 10.72
C ASP A 50 4.75 -11.86 11.76
N ALA A 51 4.92 -13.19 11.89
CA ALA A 51 4.20 -13.99 12.88
C ALA A 51 4.62 -13.60 14.31
N LEU A 52 5.92 -13.40 14.53
CA LEU A 52 6.45 -12.94 15.82
C LEU A 52 5.92 -11.55 16.17
N LEU A 53 5.84 -10.63 15.20
CA LEU A 53 5.29 -9.30 15.39
C LEU A 53 3.80 -9.33 15.73
N ILE A 54 3.01 -10.19 15.07
CA ILE A 54 1.59 -10.38 15.38
C ILE A 54 1.40 -10.95 16.78
N GLU A 55 2.12 -12.03 17.12
CA GLU A 55 2.03 -12.69 18.42
C GLU A 55 2.48 -11.80 19.58
N SER A 56 3.50 -10.97 19.36
CA SER A 56 4.00 -10.05 20.39
C SER A 56 2.99 -9.00 20.85
N GLY A 57 1.97 -8.71 20.01
CA GLY A 57 1.00 -7.65 20.26
C GLY A 57 1.61 -6.24 20.34
N ILE A 58 2.91 -6.09 20.07
CA ILE A 58 3.65 -4.85 20.32
C ILE A 58 3.16 -3.71 19.42
N LEU A 59 2.84 -4.03 18.16
CA LEU A 59 2.27 -3.08 17.21
C LEU A 59 0.92 -2.55 17.67
N THR A 60 0.07 -3.39 18.26
CA THR A 60 -1.22 -2.98 18.81
C THR A 60 -1.04 -2.01 19.98
N THR A 61 -0.08 -2.27 20.85
CA THR A 61 0.27 -1.38 21.97
C THR A 61 0.82 -0.05 21.48
N LEU A 62 1.75 -0.07 20.51
CA LEU A 62 2.34 1.13 19.92
C LEU A 62 1.28 2.00 19.22
N VAL A 63 0.39 1.37 18.43
CA VAL A 63 -0.71 2.08 17.76
C VAL A 63 -1.69 2.67 18.79
N SER A 64 -2.00 1.95 19.85
CA SER A 64 -2.90 2.45 20.90
C SER A 64 -2.31 3.67 21.62
N ARG A 65 -0.99 3.65 21.88
CA ARG A 65 -0.27 4.77 22.48
C ARG A 65 -0.19 5.97 21.53
N ALA A 66 0.20 5.75 20.28
CA ALA A 66 0.31 6.81 19.27
C ALA A 66 -1.03 7.52 19.00
N LYS A 67 -2.17 6.84 19.16
CA LYS A 67 -3.50 7.45 19.04
C LYS A 67 -3.86 8.38 20.20
N GLN A 68 -3.22 8.21 21.36
CA GLN A 68 -3.48 9.02 22.56
C GLN A 68 -2.53 10.21 22.67
N GLU A 69 -1.36 10.11 22.06
CA GLU A 69 -0.35 11.16 22.07
C GLU A 69 -0.62 12.18 20.94
N PRO A 70 -0.44 13.49 21.20
CA PRO A 70 -0.53 14.48 20.13
C PRO A 70 0.61 14.25 19.13
N PRO A 71 0.37 14.45 17.82
CA PRO A 71 1.42 14.34 16.83
C PRO A 71 2.53 15.34 17.13
N THR A 72 3.77 14.85 17.16
CA THR A 72 4.95 15.71 17.34
C THR A 72 5.10 16.68 16.16
N ALA A 73 5.65 17.87 16.45
CA ALA A 73 5.93 18.89 15.43
C ALA A 73 7.15 18.53 14.56
N ASP A 74 8.11 17.78 15.10
CA ASP A 74 9.42 17.49 14.48
C ASP A 74 9.68 16.00 14.33
N TRP A 75 8.67 15.25 13.86
CA TRP A 75 8.74 13.79 13.71
C TRP A 75 9.94 13.30 12.88
N ARG A 76 10.45 14.11 11.95
CA ARG A 76 11.63 13.76 11.14
C ARG A 76 12.89 13.69 11.98
N GLN A 77 13.08 14.67 12.87
CA GLN A 77 14.26 14.70 13.74
C GLN A 77 14.20 13.58 14.78
N GLU A 78 13.02 13.34 15.36
CA GLU A 78 12.82 12.23 16.30
C GLU A 78 13.05 10.85 15.66
N LEU A 79 12.79 10.70 14.36
CA LEU A 79 13.05 9.46 13.63
C LEU A 79 14.53 9.26 13.29
N ASP A 80 15.26 10.34 13.01
CA ASP A 80 16.70 10.30 12.74
C ASP A 80 17.53 10.02 14.02
N GLU A 81 16.94 10.23 15.20
CA GLU A 81 17.54 10.00 16.52
C GLU A 81 17.24 8.60 17.11
N LEU A 82 16.42 7.79 16.43
CA LEU A 82 16.07 6.40 16.81
C LEU A 82 17.00 5.37 16.17
#